data_AF-A0A382CL84-F1
#
_entry.id   AF-A0A382CL84-F1
#
_cell.length_a   1.000
_cell.length_b   1.000
_cell.length_c   1.000
_cell.angle_alpha   90.00
_cell.angle_beta   90.00
_cell.angle_gamma   90.00
#
_symmetry.space_group_name_H-M   'P 1'
#
loop_
_entity.id
_entity.type
_entity.pdbx_description
1 polymer ?
#
loop_
_entity_poly.entity_id
_entity_poly.type
_entity_poly.pdbx_seq_one_letter_code
_entity_poly.pdbx_strand_id
1 'polypeptide(L)'
;MIGGAALDATGESLPSSTIGLCKKADAILLGAVGGSKWDHLPAGPETGLLGLRKALGLYANLRPVKTLPELVNASPLKADRLDGVDIMVIRELTGGIYFGKRKLSST
;
A
#
# COMPACT_ATOMS: atom_id res chain seq x y z
N MET A 1 2.50 -15.41 4.27
CA MET A 1 3.42 -14.59 3.45
C MET A 1 2.61 -13.79 2.43
N ILE A 2 3.13 -12.67 1.92
CA ILE A 2 2.51 -11.84 0.88
C ILE A 2 3.59 -11.34 -0.09
N GLY A 3 3.18 -10.89 -1.28
CA GLY A 3 4.05 -10.25 -2.25
C GLY A 3 4.95 -11.25 -2.96
N GLY A 4 6.16 -10.82 -3.33
CA GLY A 4 7.13 -11.64 -4.04
C GLY A 4 7.53 -12.91 -3.30
N ALA A 5 7.66 -12.83 -1.97
CA ALA A 5 7.95 -14.00 -1.14
C ALA A 5 6.84 -15.06 -1.20
N ALA A 6 5.57 -14.64 -1.35
CA ALA A 6 4.46 -15.56 -1.53
C ALA A 6 4.40 -16.11 -2.96
N LEU A 7 4.67 -15.28 -3.97
CA LEU A 7 4.78 -15.73 -5.37
C LEU A 7 5.83 -16.82 -5.51
N ASP A 8 7.03 -16.62 -4.96
CA ASP A 8 8.11 -17.60 -5.04
C ASP A 8 7.76 -18.93 -4.37
N ALA A 9 7.00 -18.89 -3.26
CA ALA A 9 6.68 -20.08 -2.49
C ALA A 9 5.40 -20.81 -2.95
N THR A 10 4.45 -20.09 -3.54
CA THR A 10 3.08 -20.59 -3.76
C THR A 10 2.50 -20.29 -5.14
N GLY A 11 3.16 -19.43 -5.93
CA GLY A 11 2.61 -18.92 -7.19
C GLY A 11 1.57 -17.81 -7.03
N GLU A 12 1.16 -17.47 -5.80
CA GLU A 12 0.17 -16.42 -5.51
C GLU A 12 0.79 -15.26 -4.71
N SER A 13 0.52 -14.01 -5.10
CA SER A 13 1.00 -12.84 -4.35
C SER A 13 0.23 -12.58 -3.06
N LEU A 14 -0.96 -13.17 -2.91
CA LEU A 14 -1.74 -13.17 -1.67
C LEU A 14 -2.48 -14.51 -1.50
N PRO A 15 -1.84 -15.50 -0.85
CA PRO A 15 -2.48 -16.77 -0.53
C PRO A 15 -3.71 -16.59 0.36
N SER A 16 -4.74 -17.39 0.12
CA SER A 16 -5.98 -17.40 0.91
C SER A 16 -5.74 -17.66 2.41
N SER A 17 -4.73 -18.48 2.73
CA SER A 17 -4.29 -18.74 4.11
C SER A 17 -3.81 -17.49 4.83
N THR A 18 -3.08 -16.60 4.13
CA THR A 18 -2.63 -15.32 4.68
C THR A 18 -3.83 -14.41 5.00
N ILE A 19 -4.83 -14.34 4.11
CA ILE A 19 -6.06 -13.58 4.38
C ILE A 19 -6.77 -14.13 5.63
N GLY A 20 -6.88 -15.45 5.73
CA GLY A 20 -7.49 -16.11 6.88
C GLY A 20 -6.78 -15.80 8.20
N LEU A 21 -5.45 -15.71 8.21
CA LEU A 21 -4.66 -15.28 9.37
C LEU A 21 -4.91 -13.81 9.69
N CYS A 22 -4.85 -12.93 8.69
CA CYS A 22 -5.06 -11.49 8.86
C CYS A 22 -6.44 -11.16 9.42
N LYS A 23 -7.50 -11.88 9.03
CA LYS A 23 -8.86 -11.68 9.56
C LYS A 23 -9.02 -12.10 11.02
N LYS A 24 -8.13 -12.93 11.55
CA LYS A 24 -8.14 -13.39 12.95
C LYS A 24 -7.24 -12.55 13.85
N ALA A 25 -6.42 -11.67 13.28
CA ALA A 25 -5.50 -10.83 14.03
C ALA A 25 -6.14 -9.47 14.33
N ASP A 26 -5.76 -8.88 15.47
CA ASP A 26 -6.21 -7.53 15.84
C ASP A 26 -5.49 -6.44 15.05
N ALA A 27 -4.25 -6.71 14.64
CA ALA A 27 -3.42 -5.78 13.87
C ALA A 27 -2.49 -6.52 12.92
N ILE A 28 -2.07 -5.84 11.87
CA ILE A 28 -1.15 -6.37 10.85
C ILE A 28 0.01 -5.40 10.70
N LEU A 29 1.22 -5.88 10.96
CA LEU A 29 2.46 -5.18 10.62
C LEU A 29 2.97 -5.70 9.28
N LEU A 30 3.07 -4.81 8.30
CA LEU A 30 3.51 -5.13 6.95
C LEU A 30 4.79 -4.33 6.63
N GLY A 31 5.80 -5.02 6.09
CA GLY A 31 7.03 -4.39 5.58
C GLY A 31 6.81 -3.78 4.20
N ALA A 32 7.49 -4.31 3.19
CA ALA A 32 7.33 -3.88 1.80
C ALA A 32 6.96 -5.07 0.89
N VAL A 33 6.33 -4.77 -0.24
CA VAL A 33 6.09 -5.71 -1.34
C VAL A 33 6.54 -5.06 -2.64
N GLY A 34 6.98 -5.87 -3.60
CA GLY A 34 7.47 -5.43 -4.90
C GLY A 34 8.91 -5.86 -5.17
N GLY A 35 9.41 -5.60 -6.37
CA GLY A 35 10.79 -5.84 -6.77
C GLY A 35 10.93 -6.26 -8.23
N SER A 36 12.06 -5.87 -8.84
CA SER A 36 12.30 -6.04 -10.29
C SER A 36 12.23 -7.47 -10.81
N LYS A 37 12.47 -8.45 -9.92
CA LYS A 37 12.32 -9.87 -10.21
C LYS A 37 10.95 -10.22 -10.80
N TRP A 38 9.89 -9.51 -10.42
CA TRP A 38 8.51 -9.83 -10.80
C TRP A 38 7.88 -8.84 -11.80
N ASP A 39 8.65 -7.89 -12.34
CA ASP A 39 8.13 -6.85 -13.26
C ASP A 39 7.54 -7.40 -14.57
N HIS A 40 7.99 -8.59 -14.97
CA HIS A 40 7.49 -9.28 -16.15
C HIS A 40 6.11 -9.92 -15.95
N LEU A 41 5.60 -9.95 -14.71
CA LEU A 41 4.30 -10.54 -14.40
C LEU A 41 3.17 -9.53 -14.60
N PRO A 42 2.04 -9.93 -15.21
CA PRO A 42 0.88 -9.06 -15.34
C PRO A 42 0.21 -8.73 -13.99
N ALA A 43 0.38 -9.61 -12.99
CA ALA A 43 -0.10 -9.44 -11.62
C ALA A 43 1.05 -9.71 -10.64
N GLY A 44 1.75 -8.64 -10.26
CA GLY A 44 2.92 -8.70 -9.40
C GLY A 44 2.60 -8.74 -7.89
N PRO A 45 3.64 -8.59 -7.05
CA PRO A 45 3.52 -8.49 -5.60
C PRO A 45 2.50 -7.44 -5.12
N GLU A 46 2.40 -6.31 -5.80
CA GLU A 46 1.57 -5.16 -5.48
C GLU A 46 0.07 -5.49 -5.58
N THR A 47 -0.30 -6.39 -6.49
CA THR A 47 -1.68 -6.89 -6.62
C THR A 47 -2.12 -7.56 -5.32
N GLY A 48 -1.23 -8.29 -4.65
CA GLY A 48 -1.50 -8.89 -3.35
C GLY A 48 -1.82 -7.86 -2.27
N LEU A 49 -1.13 -6.71 -2.26
CA LEU A 49 -1.42 -5.63 -1.30
C LEU A 49 -2.78 -4.97 -1.56
N LEU A 50 -3.17 -4.78 -2.83
CA LEU A 50 -4.50 -4.29 -3.18
C LEU A 50 -5.59 -5.29 -2.75
N GLY A 51 -5.36 -6.59 -3.01
CA GLY A 51 -6.26 -7.66 -2.58
C GLY A 51 -6.45 -7.70 -1.08
N LEU A 52 -5.36 -7.57 -0.31
CA LEU A 52 -5.41 -7.60 1.16
C LEU A 52 -6.22 -6.43 1.71
N ARG A 53 -5.97 -5.21 1.22
CA ARG A 53 -6.70 -3.99 1.62
C ARG A 53 -8.20 -4.16 1.37
N LYS A 54 -8.58 -4.71 0.21
CA LYS A 54 -9.98 -4.94 -0.13
C LYS A 54 -10.62 -6.03 0.73
N ALA A 55 -9.91 -7.15 0.94
CA ALA A 55 -10.41 -8.30 1.69
C ALA A 55 -10.67 -8.00 3.18
N LEU A 56 -9.96 -7.01 3.73
CA LEU A 56 -10.09 -6.55 5.12
C LEU A 56 -10.91 -5.26 5.26
N GLY A 57 -11.36 -4.66 4.16
CA GLY A 57 -12.14 -3.42 4.20
C GLY A 57 -11.37 -2.21 4.74
N LEU A 58 -10.05 -2.15 4.52
CA LEU A 58 -9.18 -1.07 5.02
C LEU A 58 -9.34 0.22 4.20
N TYR A 59 -10.51 0.87 4.29
CA TYR A 59 -10.86 2.00 3.42
C TYR A 59 -10.14 3.31 3.77
N ALA A 60 -9.78 3.54 5.03
CA ALA A 60 -9.11 4.75 5.48
C ALA A 60 -7.60 4.54 5.60
N ASN A 61 -6.83 5.20 4.74
CA ASN A 61 -5.38 5.24 4.86
C ASN A 61 -4.94 6.57 5.49
N LEU A 62 -4.32 6.47 6.66
CA LEU A 62 -3.76 7.60 7.39
C LEU A 62 -2.27 7.72 7.06
N ARG A 63 -1.84 8.90 6.62
CA ARG A 63 -0.43 9.22 6.29
C ARG A 63 -0.04 10.54 6.96
N PRO A 64 0.49 10.50 8.20
CA PRO A 64 0.99 11.69 8.85
C PRO A 64 2.23 12.22 8.13
N VAL A 65 2.30 13.53 7.99
CA VAL A 65 3.46 14.28 7.47
C VAL A 65 3.83 15.28 8.55
N LYS A 66 4.97 15.05 9.20
CA LYS A 66 5.50 15.91 10.26
C LYS A 66 6.96 16.21 10.00
N THR A 67 7.36 17.42 10.33
CA THR A 67 8.77 17.82 10.32
C THR A 67 9.43 17.41 11.63
N LEU A 68 10.58 16.76 11.52
CA LEU A 68 11.44 16.44 12.65
C LEU A 68 12.59 17.45 12.64
N PRO A 69 12.79 18.26 13.70
CA PRO A 69 13.82 19.30 13.74
C PRO A 69 15.21 18.80 13.32
N GLU A 70 15.55 17.58 13.72
CA GLU A 70 16.84 16.94 13.45
C GLU A 70 17.02 16.55 11.96
N LEU A 71 15.93 16.46 11.20
CA LEU A 71 15.90 16.01 9.80
C LEU A 71 15.44 17.10 8.82
N VAL A 72 15.28 18.35 9.26
CA VAL A 72 14.80 19.46 8.40
C VAL A 72 15.63 19.61 7.12
N ASN A 73 16.96 19.42 7.22
CA ASN A 73 17.88 19.53 6.08
C ASN A 73 17.78 18.38 5.06
N ALA A 74 17.06 17.30 5.37
CA ALA A 74 16.79 16.22 4.42
C ALA A 74 15.62 16.55 3.47
N SER A 75 14.85 17.59 3.78
CA SER A 75 13.75 18.04 2.93
C SER A 75 14.28 18.86 1.74
N PRO A 76 13.67 18.75 0.56
CA PRO A 76 14.01 19.61 -0.58
C PRO A 76 13.47 21.05 -0.42
N LEU A 77 12.62 21.31 0.59
CA LEU A 77 12.05 22.63 0.85
C LEU A 77 12.95 23.43 1.80
N LYS A 78 12.89 24.77 1.68
CA LYS A 78 13.58 25.67 2.61
C LYS A 78 13.07 25.47 4.04
N ALA A 79 13.98 25.50 5.01
CA ALA A 79 13.69 25.23 6.42
C ALA A 79 12.62 26.17 7.02
N ASP A 80 12.61 27.45 6.62
CA ASP A 80 11.62 28.45 7.05
C ASP A 80 10.19 28.13 6.61
N ARG A 81 10.01 27.27 5.60
CA ARG A 81 8.69 26.79 5.13
C ARG A 81 8.25 25.48 5.77
N LEU A 82 9.12 24.87 6.56
CA LEU A 82 8.89 23.57 7.19
C LEU A 82 8.54 23.72 8.68
N ASP A 83 8.77 24.90 9.26
CA ASP A 83 8.43 25.12 10.66
C ASP A 83 6.92 24.90 10.92
N GLY A 84 6.62 24.12 11.95
CA GLY A 84 5.26 23.80 12.36
C GLY A 84 4.44 22.89 11.41
N VAL A 85 5.05 22.27 10.39
CA VAL A 85 4.31 21.37 9.49
C VAL A 85 3.86 20.10 10.23
N ASP A 86 2.55 19.98 10.40
CA ASP A 86 1.87 18.79 10.97
C ASP A 86 0.55 18.56 10.21
N ILE A 87 0.57 17.63 9.25
CA ILE A 87 -0.54 17.36 8.35
C ILE A 87 -0.91 15.88 8.42
N MET A 88 -2.20 15.59 8.53
CA MET A 88 -2.73 14.23 8.36
C MET A 88 -3.40 14.09 6.99
N VAL A 89 -2.79 13.30 6.09
CA VAL A 89 -3.45 12.93 4.83
C VAL A 89 -4.34 11.71 5.09
N ILE A 90 -5.65 11.89 4.90
CA ILE A 90 -6.65 10.82 4.96
C ILE A 90 -7.04 10.47 3.52
N ARG A 91 -6.69 9.25 3.09
CA ARG A 91 -6.91 8.77 1.72
C ARG A 91 -7.89 7.59 1.71
N GLU A 92 -8.90 7.64 0.83
CA GLU A 92 -9.73 6.47 0.49
C GLU A 92 -8.87 5.42 -0.25
N LEU A 93 -8.94 4.16 0.19
CA LEU A 93 -7.96 3.12 -0.15
C LEU A 93 -8.56 1.87 -0.85
N THR A 94 -9.88 1.72 -0.89
CA THR A 94 -10.56 0.50 -1.35
C THR A 94 -11.55 0.72 -2.50
N GLY A 95 -11.61 1.93 -3.03
CA GLY A 95 -12.47 2.35 -4.13
C GLY A 95 -11.70 3.07 -5.25
N GLY A 96 -12.38 4.01 -5.90
CA GLY A 96 -11.85 4.78 -7.03
C GLY A 96 -11.42 3.91 -8.21
N ILE A 97 -10.50 4.44 -9.03
CA ILE A 97 -10.04 3.81 -10.26
C ILE A 97 -9.28 2.49 -10.04
N TYR A 98 -8.81 2.22 -8.82
CA TYR A 98 -8.09 0.99 -8.49
C TYR A 98 -9.01 -0.23 -8.46
N PHE A 99 -10.28 -0.05 -8.07
CA PHE A 99 -11.26 -1.14 -7.94
C PHE A 99 -12.50 -0.97 -8.83
N GLY A 100 -12.64 0.17 -9.51
CA GLY A 100 -13.73 0.43 -10.45
C GLY A 100 -13.64 -0.45 -11.70
N LYS A 101 -14.81 -0.89 -12.21
CA LYS A 101 -14.89 -1.62 -13.48
C LYS A 101 -14.40 -0.71 -14.61
N ARG A 102 -13.42 -1.17 -15.37
CA ARG A 102 -12.94 -0.47 -16.56
C ARG A 102 -13.92 -0.69 -17.70
N LYS A 103 -14.30 0.39 -18.39
CA LYS A 103 -15.01 0.35 -19.67
C LYS A 103 -14.29 1.30 -20.62
N LEU A 104 -14.09 0.88 -21.86
CA LEU A 104 -13.68 1.80 -22.91
C LEU A 104 -14.90 2.67 -23.26
N SER A 105 -14.68 3.96 -23.49
CA SER A 105 -15.70 4.82 -24.09
C SER A 105 -16.04 4.25 -25.47
N SER A 106 -17.32 4.05 -25.76
CA SER A 106 -17.78 3.71 -27.11
C SER A 106 -17.66 4.97 -27.98
N THR A 107 -16.53 5.11 -28.66
CA THR A 107 -16.37 6.03 -29.80
C THR A 107 -16.58 5.24 -31.08
#